data_AF-A0A2S6I4A1-F1
#
_entry.id   AF-A0A2S6I4A1-F1
#
_cell.length_a   1.000
_cell.length_b   1.000
_cell.length_c   1.000
_cell.angle_alpha   90.00
_cell.angle_beta   90.00
_cell.angle_gamma   90.00
#
_symmetry.space_group_name_H-M   'P 1'
#
loop_
_entity.id
_entity.type
_entity.pdbx_description
1 polymer ?
#
loop_
_entity_poly.entity_id
_entity_poly.type
_entity_poly.pdbx_seq_one_letter_code
_entity_poly.pdbx_strand_id
1 'polypeptide(L)'
;MEERLLDKIAEPFNLQLPEYATLEEMIDGVLPAVAQFSEPNVLPEDSPLYTLNWVKMTDRPGATEVELYNFQDYGRGEIRVVTDGVVSAQAYEVEESGQRIIIGQSVMRDSFLYELAFLDEDFLILRRHGNAANMTHRYLFFCREAIGTRLTWNEALERLVDKYRNSQFPLIAVALVVAALIAVMLYFR
;
A
#
# COMPACT_ATOMS: atom_id res chain seq x y z
N MET A 1 -33.50 -9.49 13.13
CA MET A 1 -32.16 -9.67 13.73
C MET A 1 -31.05 -9.67 12.68
N GLU A 2 -31.38 -9.79 11.38
CA GLU A 2 -30.44 -9.73 10.25
C GLU A 2 -29.89 -8.32 9.95
N GLU A 3 -30.64 -7.25 10.24
CA GLU A 3 -30.19 -5.86 9.97
C GLU A 3 -28.89 -5.50 10.72
N ARG A 4 -28.69 -6.00 11.94
CA ARG A 4 -27.50 -5.71 12.76
C ARG A 4 -26.23 -6.44 12.32
N LEU A 5 -26.35 -7.47 11.47
CA LEU A 5 -25.20 -8.23 10.97
C LEU A 5 -24.70 -7.64 9.64
N LEU A 6 -25.61 -7.15 8.79
CA LEU A 6 -25.26 -6.43 7.56
C LEU A 6 -24.62 -5.07 7.85
N ASP A 7 -25.12 -4.34 8.85
CA ASP A 7 -24.53 -3.06 9.28
C ASP A 7 -23.08 -3.20 9.75
N LYS A 8 -22.73 -4.31 10.41
CA LYS A 8 -21.36 -4.59 10.88
C LYS A 8 -20.37 -4.97 9.78
N ILE A 9 -20.87 -5.42 8.62
CA ILE A 9 -20.03 -5.78 7.47
C ILE A 9 -19.79 -4.55 6.58
N ALA A 10 -20.71 -3.58 6.59
CA ALA A 10 -20.60 -2.31 5.87
C ALA A 10 -19.87 -1.21 6.66
N GLU A 11 -19.75 -1.34 7.98
CA GLU A 11 -19.12 -0.36 8.88
C GLU A 11 -17.67 0.05 8.50
N PRO A 12 -16.78 -0.84 8.03
CA PRO A 12 -15.43 -0.45 7.61
C PRO A 12 -15.38 0.39 6.32
N PHE A 13 -16.49 0.47 5.57
CA PHE A 13 -16.51 1.00 4.21
C PHE A 13 -17.43 2.20 4.03
N ASN A 14 -18.08 2.67 5.11
CA ASN A 14 -18.85 3.91 5.14
C ASN A 14 -17.97 5.11 5.55
N LEU A 15 -16.72 5.15 5.05
CA LEU A 15 -15.89 6.34 5.13
C LEU A 15 -16.43 7.35 4.11
N GLN A 16 -17.22 8.32 4.58
CA GLN A 16 -16.90 9.70 4.17
C GLN A 16 -15.46 9.86 4.63
N LEU A 17 -14.49 9.75 3.71
CA LEU A 17 -13.08 9.91 4.05
C LEU A 17 -13.00 11.22 4.84
N PRO A 18 -12.66 11.18 6.13
CA PRO A 18 -12.39 12.41 6.87
C PRO A 18 -11.41 13.22 6.02
N GLU A 19 -11.50 14.55 6.02
CA GLU A 19 -10.39 15.35 5.52
C GLU A 19 -9.19 15.05 6.44
N TYR A 20 -8.38 14.06 6.07
CA TYR A 20 -7.19 13.68 6.81
C TYR A 20 -6.19 14.83 6.70
N ALA A 21 -5.63 15.24 7.83
CA ALA A 21 -4.73 16.38 7.85
C ALA A 21 -3.34 16.02 7.30
N THR A 22 -2.98 14.73 7.32
CA THR A 22 -1.66 14.23 6.93
C THR A 22 -1.73 12.91 6.19
N LEU A 23 -0.67 12.61 5.45
CA LEU A 23 -0.46 11.34 4.75
C LEU A 23 -0.48 10.16 5.72
N GLU A 24 0.20 10.29 6.87
CA GLU A 24 0.29 9.20 7.84
C GLU A 24 -1.07 8.82 8.42
N GLU A 25 -1.89 9.82 8.79
CA GLU A 25 -3.23 9.58 9.33
C GLU A 25 -4.12 8.85 8.32
N MET A 26 -4.04 9.23 7.04
CA MET A 26 -4.81 8.57 5.99
C MET A 26 -4.33 7.14 5.76
N ILE A 27 -3.01 6.89 5.76
CA ILE A 27 -2.45 5.53 5.65
C ILE A 27 -2.93 4.66 6.82
N ASP A 28 -2.86 5.17 8.06
CA ASP A 28 -3.31 4.44 9.25
C ASP A 28 -4.81 4.10 9.17
N GLY A 29 -5.64 4.97 8.58
CA GLY A 29 -7.06 4.72 8.35
C GLY A 29 -7.36 3.74 7.20
N VAL A 30 -6.54 3.75 6.14
CA VAL A 30 -6.76 2.94 4.93
C VAL A 30 -6.22 1.51 5.08
N LEU A 31 -5.05 1.34 5.70
CA LEU A 31 -4.38 0.04 5.80
C LEU A 31 -5.27 -1.09 6.34
N PRO A 32 -6.08 -0.92 7.41
CA PRO A 32 -6.96 -1.98 7.91
C PRO A 32 -7.94 -2.53 6.87
N ALA A 33 -8.37 -1.71 5.90
CA ALA A 33 -9.32 -2.13 4.87
C ALA A 33 -8.64 -2.86 3.70
N VAL A 34 -7.39 -2.49 3.38
CA VAL A 34 -6.71 -2.96 2.16
C VAL A 34 -5.60 -3.98 2.39
N ALA A 35 -5.06 -4.10 3.60
CA ALA A 35 -3.88 -4.93 3.89
C ALA A 35 -4.02 -6.40 3.45
N GLN A 36 -5.24 -6.96 3.50
CA GLN A 36 -5.52 -8.33 3.06
C GLN A 36 -5.29 -8.58 1.56
N PHE A 37 -5.24 -7.52 0.74
CA PHE A 37 -5.02 -7.61 -0.71
C PHE A 37 -3.56 -7.38 -1.11
N SER A 38 -2.67 -7.13 -0.14
CA SER A 38 -1.25 -6.96 -0.39
C SER A 38 -0.61 -8.27 -0.86
N GLU A 39 0.45 -8.15 -1.65
CA GLU A 39 1.43 -9.21 -1.82
C GLU A 39 1.97 -9.66 -0.45
N PRO A 40 2.19 -10.98 -0.24
CA PRO A 40 2.56 -11.51 1.07
C PRO A 40 4.03 -11.21 1.45
N ASN A 41 4.90 -11.00 0.45
CA ASN A 41 6.31 -10.64 0.62
C ASN A 41 6.90 -10.11 -0.71
N VAL A 42 8.12 -9.56 -0.68
CA VAL A 42 8.79 -8.96 -1.85
C VAL A 42 9.94 -9.81 -2.43
N LEU A 43 10.06 -11.09 -2.07
CA LEU A 43 11.17 -11.94 -2.54
C LEU A 43 11.10 -12.34 -4.03
N PRO A 44 9.93 -12.61 -4.63
CA PRO A 44 9.88 -13.05 -6.02
C PRO A 44 10.56 -12.03 -6.96
N GLU A 45 11.37 -12.52 -7.90
CA GLU A 45 12.07 -11.64 -8.86
C GLU A 45 11.08 -10.87 -9.75
N ASP A 46 9.90 -11.45 -10.00
CA ASP A 46 8.79 -10.84 -10.73
C ASP A 46 7.91 -9.94 -9.85
N SER A 47 8.26 -9.74 -8.57
CA SER A 47 7.55 -8.84 -7.67
C SER A 47 7.39 -7.44 -8.28
N PRO A 48 6.24 -6.77 -8.10
CA PRO A 48 6.06 -5.38 -8.53
C PRO A 48 7.13 -4.44 -7.98
N LEU A 49 7.76 -4.77 -6.84
CA LEU A 49 8.87 -4.00 -6.27
C LEU A 49 10.01 -3.77 -7.28
N TYR A 50 10.39 -4.81 -8.03
CA TYR A 50 11.55 -4.78 -8.95
C TYR A 50 11.17 -4.48 -10.40
N THR A 51 9.91 -4.70 -10.78
CA THR A 51 9.47 -4.58 -12.18
C THR A 51 8.89 -3.20 -12.50
N LEU A 52 8.62 -2.38 -11.49
CA LEU A 52 7.97 -1.08 -11.64
C LEU A 52 8.88 0.09 -11.21
N ASN A 53 8.56 1.27 -11.72
CA ASN A 53 9.08 2.53 -11.20
C ASN A 53 8.08 3.15 -10.22
N TRP A 54 8.61 3.62 -9.10
CA TRP A 54 7.85 4.07 -7.94
C TRP A 54 8.02 5.56 -7.72
N VAL A 55 6.98 6.35 -7.87
CA VAL A 55 6.99 7.76 -7.49
C VAL A 55 6.67 7.85 -6.01
N LYS A 56 7.53 8.52 -5.24
CA LYS A 56 7.30 8.75 -3.81
C LYS A 56 6.27 9.85 -3.61
N MET A 57 5.24 9.54 -2.84
CA MET A 57 4.19 10.48 -2.48
C MET A 57 4.59 11.26 -1.23
N THR A 58 4.15 12.51 -1.13
CA THR A 58 4.42 13.37 0.04
C THR A 58 3.26 14.35 0.27
N ASP A 59 2.98 14.61 1.55
CA ASP A 59 2.07 15.66 2.02
C ASP A 59 2.80 16.96 2.39
N ARG A 60 4.11 17.06 2.12
CA ARG A 60 4.90 18.27 2.37
C ARG A 60 4.29 19.46 1.60
N PRO A 61 3.84 20.52 2.28
CA PRO A 61 3.25 21.67 1.61
C PRO A 61 4.23 22.32 0.62
N GLY A 62 3.78 22.56 -0.61
CA GLY A 62 4.58 23.20 -1.66
C GLY A 62 5.65 22.30 -2.29
N ALA A 63 5.65 20.99 -2.02
CA ALA A 63 6.52 20.06 -2.74
C ALA A 63 6.12 20.02 -4.23
N THR A 64 7.07 20.30 -5.12
CA THR A 64 6.91 20.20 -6.58
C THR A 64 7.83 19.16 -7.21
N GLU A 65 8.80 18.68 -6.44
CA GLU A 65 9.80 17.71 -6.87
C GLU A 65 9.15 16.33 -7.05
N VAL A 66 9.49 15.65 -8.14
CA VAL A 66 9.08 14.26 -8.36
C VAL A 66 10.29 13.37 -8.11
N GLU A 67 10.20 12.53 -7.06
CA GLU A 67 11.22 11.51 -6.78
C GLU A 67 10.77 10.15 -7.33
N LEU A 68 11.48 9.64 -8.33
CA LEU A 68 11.27 8.32 -8.92
C LEU A 68 12.29 7.32 -8.37
N TYR A 69 11.80 6.21 -7.82
CA TYR A 69 12.56 5.14 -7.21
C TYR A 69 12.48 3.91 -8.12
N ASN A 70 13.63 3.31 -8.39
CA ASN A 70 13.71 2.04 -9.10
C ASN A 70 14.68 1.10 -8.36
N PHE A 71 14.18 -0.05 -7.93
CA PHE A 71 14.94 -1.06 -7.20
C PHE A 71 15.71 -1.91 -8.20
N GLN A 72 17.04 -1.86 -8.15
CA GLN A 72 17.96 -2.64 -8.98
C GLN A 72 18.43 -3.88 -8.22
N ASP A 73 18.72 -4.97 -8.93
CA ASP A 73 19.25 -6.23 -8.39
C ASP A 73 18.36 -6.89 -7.31
N TYR A 74 17.79 -8.05 -7.61
CA TYR A 74 16.79 -8.69 -6.76
C TYR A 74 17.27 -8.96 -5.33
N GLY A 75 16.48 -8.51 -4.34
CA GLY A 75 16.68 -8.77 -2.91
C GLY A 75 17.82 -8.00 -2.24
N ARG A 76 18.86 -7.56 -2.96
CA ARG A 76 19.95 -6.76 -2.40
C ARG A 76 20.68 -5.99 -3.48
N GLY A 77 20.73 -4.67 -3.35
CA GLY A 77 21.38 -3.83 -4.34
C GLY A 77 21.20 -2.36 -4.08
N GLU A 78 21.00 -1.62 -5.16
CA GLU A 78 20.81 -0.17 -5.14
C GLU A 78 19.40 0.21 -5.57
N ILE A 79 18.85 1.22 -4.90
CA ILE A 79 17.69 1.96 -5.38
C ILE A 79 18.23 3.16 -6.15
N ARG A 80 17.95 3.20 -7.45
CA ARG A 80 18.17 4.41 -8.24
C ARG A 80 17.07 5.40 -7.92
N VAL A 81 17.45 6.59 -7.45
CA VAL A 81 16.52 7.69 -7.16
C VAL A 81 16.77 8.82 -8.15
N VAL A 82 15.75 9.17 -8.94
CA VAL A 82 15.78 10.28 -9.89
C VAL A 82 14.88 11.40 -9.37
N THR A 83 15.45 12.57 -9.14
CA THR A 83 14.72 13.75 -8.66
C THR A 83 14.87 14.86 -9.70
N ASP A 84 13.79 15.16 -10.43
CA ASP A 84 13.76 16.16 -11.50
C ASP A 84 14.94 16.05 -12.50
N GLY A 85 15.36 14.81 -12.79
CA GLY A 85 16.46 14.47 -13.71
C GLY A 85 17.84 14.31 -13.06
N VAL A 86 18.00 14.66 -11.78
CA VAL A 86 19.22 14.39 -11.02
C VAL A 86 19.19 12.94 -10.51
N VAL A 87 20.24 12.17 -10.81
CA VAL A 87 20.32 10.75 -10.42
C VAL A 87 21.17 10.59 -9.16
N SER A 88 20.66 9.84 -8.21
CA SER A 88 21.35 9.39 -7.00
C SER A 88 21.07 7.91 -6.74
N ALA A 89 21.78 7.33 -5.76
CA ALA A 89 21.62 5.93 -5.37
C ALA A 89 21.48 5.80 -3.85
N GLN A 90 20.64 4.85 -3.43
CA GLN A 90 20.54 4.37 -2.04
C GLN A 90 20.84 2.87 -2.03
N ALA A 91 21.38 2.33 -0.95
CA ALA A 91 21.50 0.89 -0.77
C ALA A 91 20.21 0.32 -0.20
N TYR A 92 19.87 -0.91 -0.61
CA TYR A 92 18.82 -1.68 0.05
C TYR A 92 19.15 -3.17 0.16
N GLU A 93 18.52 -3.81 1.15
CA GLU A 93 18.63 -5.24 1.42
C GLU A 93 17.31 -5.76 2.00
N VAL A 94 16.75 -6.79 1.38
CA VAL A 94 15.52 -7.47 1.81
C VAL A 94 15.91 -8.63 2.73
N GLU A 95 15.25 -8.73 3.88
CA GLU A 95 15.48 -9.86 4.79
C GLU A 95 14.94 -11.17 4.19
N GLU A 96 15.43 -12.32 4.68
CA GLU A 96 15.03 -13.64 4.19
C GLU A 96 13.50 -13.92 4.25
N SER A 97 12.77 -13.23 5.12
CA SER A 97 11.31 -13.34 5.19
C SER A 97 10.58 -12.63 4.04
N GLY A 98 11.25 -11.69 3.37
CA GLY A 98 10.65 -10.82 2.37
C GLY A 98 9.64 -9.80 2.91
N GLN A 99 9.47 -9.73 4.23
CA GLN A 99 8.53 -8.80 4.87
C GLN A 99 9.21 -7.54 5.39
N ARG A 100 10.55 -7.49 5.31
CA ARG A 100 11.35 -6.40 5.81
C ARG A 100 12.43 -6.01 4.83
N ILE A 101 12.69 -4.72 4.75
CA ILE A 101 13.65 -4.12 3.83
C ILE A 101 14.42 -3.02 4.55
N ILE A 102 15.74 -3.07 4.44
CA ILE A 102 16.65 -2.01 4.90
C ILE A 102 16.86 -1.06 3.72
N ILE A 103 16.72 0.25 3.95
CA ILE A 103 16.97 1.29 2.95
C ILE A 103 17.81 2.40 3.58
N GLY A 104 18.88 2.85 2.90
CA GLY A 104 19.73 3.94 3.40
C GLY A 104 20.86 4.33 2.45
N GLN A 105 21.80 5.16 2.92
CA GLN A 105 23.02 5.45 2.15
C GLN A 105 23.90 4.21 1.97
N SER A 106 23.91 3.34 2.97
CA SER A 106 24.51 2.01 2.98
C SER A 106 23.69 1.13 3.91
N VAL A 107 23.66 -0.18 3.70
CA VAL A 107 22.97 -1.13 4.61
C VAL A 107 23.37 -0.92 6.08
N MET A 108 24.64 -0.56 6.33
CA MET A 108 25.18 -0.35 7.69
C MET A 108 25.35 1.12 8.11
N ARG A 109 24.96 2.09 7.29
CA ARG A 109 25.10 3.53 7.62
C ARG A 109 23.90 4.32 7.15
N ASP A 110 23.34 5.10 8.07
CA ASP A 110 22.20 5.99 7.82
C ASP A 110 21.07 5.24 7.09
N SER A 111 20.80 4.03 7.58
CA SER A 111 19.76 3.15 7.08
C SER A 111 18.64 2.97 8.08
N PHE A 112 17.46 2.70 7.53
CA PHE A 112 16.27 2.39 8.30
C PHE A 112 15.72 1.05 7.85
N LEU A 113 15.29 0.26 8.83
CA LEU A 113 14.53 -0.95 8.59
C LEU A 113 13.07 -0.56 8.38
N TYR A 114 12.45 -1.10 7.34
CA TYR A 114 11.04 -0.98 7.06
C TYR A 114 10.39 -2.35 7.00
N GLU A 115 9.12 -2.41 7.36
CA GLU A 115 8.23 -3.54 7.20
C GLU A 115 7.33 -3.29 5.99
N LEU A 116 7.07 -4.34 5.21
CA LEU A 116 6.08 -4.32 4.15
C LEU A 116 4.68 -4.13 4.77
N ALA A 117 4.06 -2.99 4.52
CA ALA A 117 2.70 -2.71 4.96
C ALA A 117 1.67 -2.98 3.86
N PHE A 118 2.03 -2.68 2.61
CA PHE A 118 1.22 -2.97 1.43
C PHE A 118 2.07 -3.01 0.16
N LEU A 119 1.80 -3.93 -0.75
CA LEU A 119 2.32 -3.93 -2.11
C LEU A 119 1.29 -4.52 -3.07
N ASP A 120 1.07 -3.85 -4.21
CA ASP A 120 0.39 -4.41 -5.38
C ASP A 120 1.01 -3.84 -6.68
N GLU A 121 0.34 -4.00 -7.81
CA GLU A 121 0.79 -3.48 -9.12
C GLU A 121 0.79 -1.93 -9.25
N ASP A 122 0.19 -1.20 -8.30
CA ASP A 122 -0.02 0.25 -8.38
C ASP A 122 0.54 1.02 -7.18
N PHE A 123 0.68 0.40 -6.01
CA PHE A 123 0.97 1.03 -4.73
C PHE A 123 1.96 0.20 -3.91
N LEU A 124 2.88 0.91 -3.23
CA LEU A 124 3.82 0.34 -2.28
C LEU A 124 3.80 1.20 -1.01
N ILE A 125 3.56 0.57 0.14
CA ILE A 125 3.64 1.21 1.45
C ILE A 125 4.62 0.42 2.30
N LEU A 126 5.67 1.11 2.74
CA LEU A 126 6.66 0.61 3.68
C LEU A 126 6.50 1.34 5.01
N ARG A 127 6.37 0.60 6.11
CA ARG A 127 6.28 1.16 7.46
C ARG A 127 7.62 1.07 8.15
N ARG A 128 8.16 2.17 8.64
CA ARG A 128 9.42 2.19 9.38
C ARG A 128 9.31 1.34 10.65
N HIS A 129 10.26 0.42 10.83
CA HIS A 129 10.31 -0.46 11.99
C HIS A 129 10.87 0.27 13.22
N GLY A 130 10.15 0.16 14.34
CA GLY A 130 10.57 0.63 15.67
C GLY A 130 9.44 1.33 16.43
N ASN A 131 9.78 2.13 17.45
CA ASN A 131 8.79 2.80 18.29
C ASN A 131 8.19 4.03 17.59
N ALA A 132 6.93 3.93 17.18
CA ALA A 132 6.17 4.98 16.51
C ALA A 132 6.12 6.31 17.29
N ALA A 133 6.18 6.29 18.63
CA ALA A 133 6.18 7.51 19.45
C ALA A 133 7.44 8.37 19.28
N ASN A 134 8.53 7.78 18.78
CA ASN A 134 9.82 8.45 18.61
C ASN A 134 10.13 8.77 17.14
N MET A 135 9.17 8.59 16.24
CA MET A 135 9.38 8.69 14.80
C MET A 135 8.54 9.79 14.19
N THR A 136 9.19 10.62 13.38
CA THR A 136 8.56 11.47 12.38
C THR A 136 8.72 10.78 11.02
N HIS A 137 7.68 10.72 10.19
CA HIS A 137 7.71 10.02 8.89
C HIS A 137 7.78 8.50 9.07
N ARG A 138 6.68 7.91 9.53
CA ARG A 138 6.52 6.47 9.78
C ARG A 138 6.35 5.65 8.51
N TYR A 139 5.96 6.27 7.40
CA TYR A 139 5.66 5.60 6.16
C TYR A 139 6.47 6.15 5.00
N LEU A 140 6.88 5.24 4.12
CA LEU A 140 7.17 5.56 2.72
C LEU A 140 5.99 5.08 1.90
N PHE A 141 5.32 6.00 1.21
CA PHE A 141 4.24 5.70 0.29
C PHE A 141 4.68 5.99 -1.14
N PHE A 142 4.50 5.02 -2.00
CA PHE A 142 4.80 5.12 -3.41
C PHE A 142 3.61 4.72 -4.25
N CYS A 143 3.52 5.31 -5.44
CA CYS A 143 2.63 4.86 -6.50
C CYS A 143 3.44 4.55 -7.74
N ARG A 144 2.97 3.61 -8.56
CA ARG A 144 3.54 3.36 -9.87
C ARG A 144 3.55 4.65 -10.68
N GLU A 145 4.63 4.90 -11.42
CA GLU A 145 4.89 6.12 -12.18
C GLU A 145 3.71 6.60 -13.05
N ALA A 146 3.03 5.66 -13.72
CA ALA A 146 1.87 5.96 -14.57
C ALA A 146 0.70 6.66 -13.83
N ILE A 147 0.63 6.48 -12.51
CA ILE A 147 -0.38 7.04 -11.63
C ILE A 147 0.21 8.18 -10.79
N GLY A 148 1.35 7.93 -10.15
CA GLY A 148 1.95 8.83 -9.16
C GLY A 148 2.42 10.19 -9.70
N THR A 149 2.63 10.31 -11.01
CA THR A 149 2.96 11.61 -11.65
C THR A 149 1.75 12.53 -11.84
N ARG A 150 0.53 12.03 -11.61
CA ARG A 150 -0.73 12.74 -11.93
C ARG A 150 -1.64 12.95 -10.74
N LEU A 151 -1.43 12.20 -9.66
CA LEU A 151 -2.26 12.23 -8.48
C LEU A 151 -1.50 12.85 -7.32
N THR A 152 -2.23 13.57 -6.50
CA THR A 152 -1.81 13.93 -5.15
C THR A 152 -1.86 12.71 -4.24
N TRP A 153 -1.14 12.78 -3.11
CA TRP A 153 -1.05 11.66 -2.17
C TRP A 153 -2.42 11.22 -1.64
N ASN A 154 -3.34 12.16 -1.42
CA ASN A 154 -4.70 11.89 -0.96
C ASN A 154 -5.48 11.18 -2.05
N GLU A 155 -5.54 11.73 -3.28
CA GLU A 155 -6.20 11.09 -4.43
C GLU A 155 -5.67 9.67 -4.70
N ALA A 156 -4.36 9.46 -4.51
CA ALA A 156 -3.74 8.15 -4.67
C ALA A 156 -4.24 7.14 -3.61
N LEU A 157 -4.35 7.54 -2.34
CA LEU A 157 -4.90 6.69 -1.28
C LEU A 157 -6.41 6.45 -1.43
N GLU A 158 -7.17 7.44 -1.91
CA GLU A 158 -8.59 7.22 -2.26
C GLU A 158 -8.72 6.18 -3.36
N ARG A 159 -7.88 6.29 -4.39
CA ARG A 159 -7.83 5.32 -5.49
C ARG A 159 -7.45 3.92 -5.02
N LEU A 160 -6.51 3.80 -4.08
CA LEU A 160 -6.16 2.53 -3.44
C LEU A 160 -7.39 1.89 -2.79
N VAL A 161 -8.16 2.64 -2.00
CA VAL A 161 -9.39 2.14 -1.37
C VAL A 161 -10.43 1.75 -2.43
N ASP A 162 -10.70 2.63 -3.40
CA ASP A 162 -11.72 2.43 -4.42
C ASP A 162 -11.45 1.19 -5.29
N LYS A 163 -10.17 0.90 -5.60
CA LYS A 163 -9.74 -0.30 -6.34
C LYS A 163 -10.27 -1.57 -5.69
N TYR A 164 -10.19 -1.67 -4.36
CA TYR A 164 -10.58 -2.88 -3.63
C TYR A 164 -12.03 -2.85 -3.11
N ARG A 165 -12.61 -1.66 -2.86
CA ARG A 165 -14.03 -1.51 -2.52
C ARG A 165 -14.93 -2.07 -3.62
N ASN A 166 -14.65 -1.73 -4.88
CA ASN A 166 -15.45 -2.19 -6.02
C ASN A 166 -15.22 -3.67 -6.37
N SER A 167 -14.11 -4.27 -5.95
CA SER A 167 -13.79 -5.68 -6.19
C SER A 167 -14.52 -6.63 -5.23
N GLN A 168 -14.77 -6.21 -3.99
CA GLN A 168 -15.49 -7.05 -3.00
C GLN A 168 -17.02 -7.03 -3.16
N PHE A 169 -17.59 -5.93 -3.66
CA PHE A 169 -19.04 -5.82 -3.90
C PHE A 169 -19.64 -6.94 -4.77
N PRO A 170 -19.05 -7.31 -5.93
CA PRO A 170 -19.58 -8.40 -6.75
C PRO A 170 -19.38 -9.78 -6.09
N LEU A 171 -18.31 -10.01 -5.33
CA LEU A 171 -18.05 -11.29 -4.68
C LEU A 171 -19.02 -11.57 -3.52
N ILE A 172 -19.31 -10.56 -2.69
CA ILE A 172 -20.31 -10.66 -1.62
C ILE A 172 -21.70 -10.87 -2.22
N ALA A 173 -22.04 -10.13 -3.29
CA ALA A 173 -23.31 -10.32 -4.00
C ALA A 173 -23.44 -11.75 -4.56
N VAL A 174 -22.39 -12.29 -5.19
CA VAL A 174 -22.37 -13.67 -5.69
C VAL A 174 -22.49 -14.68 -4.55
N ALA A 175 -21.78 -14.49 -3.44
CA ALA A 175 -21.85 -15.37 -2.28
C ALA A 175 -23.26 -15.41 -1.66
N LEU A 176 -23.95 -14.25 -1.58
CA LEU A 176 -25.33 -14.18 -1.12
C LEU A 176 -26.30 -14.88 -2.06
N VAL A 177 -26.12 -14.73 -3.39
CA VAL A 177 -26.93 -15.45 -4.38
C VAL A 177 -26.74 -16.97 -4.25
N VAL A 178 -25.50 -17.44 -4.10
CA VAL A 178 -25.21 -18.87 -3.91
C VAL A 178 -25.81 -19.38 -2.60
N ALA A 179 -25.68 -18.63 -1.50
CA ALA A 179 -26.28 -18.99 -0.21
C ALA A 179 -27.82 -19.06 -0.29
N ALA A 180 -28.45 -18.11 -0.98
CA ALA A 180 -29.89 -18.12 -1.22
C ALA A 180 -30.34 -19.33 -2.05
N LEU A 181 -29.59 -19.69 -3.10
CA LEU A 181 -29.87 -20.89 -3.90
C LEU A 181 -29.78 -22.18 -3.08
N ILE A 182 -28.77 -22.28 -2.20
CA ILE A 182 -28.64 -23.42 -1.28
C ILE A 182 -29.83 -23.47 -0.31
N ALA A 183 -30.23 -22.34 0.26
CA ALA A 183 -31.37 -22.25 1.17
C ALA A 183 -32.68 -22.67 0.48
N VAL A 184 -32.90 -22.23 -0.76
CA VAL A 184 -34.05 -22.64 -1.59
C VAL A 184 -34.01 -24.14 -1.87
N MET A 185 -32.85 -24.68 -2.25
CA MET A 185 -32.69 -26.10 -2.56
C MET A 185 -32.91 -26.99 -1.31
N LEU A 186 -32.55 -26.51 -0.12
CA LEU A 186 -32.84 -27.18 1.15
C LEU A 186 -34.31 -27.06 1.58
N TYR A 187 -34.99 -25.96 1.25
CA TYR A 187 -36.41 -25.77 1.56
C TYR A 187 -37.34 -26.65 0.71
N PHE A 188 -36.96 -26.92 -0.55
CA PHE A 188 -37.72 -27.77 -1.47
C PHE A 188 -37.35 -29.26 -1.40
N ARG A 189 -36.53 -29.67 -0.43
CA ARG A 189 -36.12 -31.06 -0.19
C ARG A 189 -36.78 -31.60 1.08
#